data_AF-A0A076HS27-F1
#
_entry.id   AF-A0A076HS27-F1
#
_cell.length_a   1.000
_cell.length_b   1.000
_cell.length_c   1.000
_cell.angle_alpha   90.00
_cell.angle_beta   90.00
_cell.angle_gamma   90.00
#
_symmetry.space_group_name_H-M   'P 1'
#
loop_
_entity.id
_entity.type
_entity.pdbx_description
1 polymer ?
#
loop_
_entity_poly.entity_id
_entity_poly.type
_entity_poly.pdbx_seq_one_letter_code
_entity_poly.pdbx_strand_id
1 'polypeptide(L)' 'MSLLIFLGVAVATALFSLNTIDQLKASLKPIPVRAKNRR' A
#
# COMPACT_ATOMS: atom_id res chain seq x y z
N MET A 1 12.19 -0.40 29.09
CA MET A 1 12.64 0.52 28.02
C MET A 1 12.77 -0.20 26.68
N SER A 2 13.65 -1.20 26.52
CA SER A 2 13.87 -1.88 25.24
C SER A 2 12.65 -2.61 24.66
N LEU A 3 11.86 -3.29 25.49
CA LEU A 3 10.70 -4.08 25.03
C LEU A 3 9.58 -3.21 24.45
N LEU A 4 9.30 -2.07 25.08
CA LEU A 4 8.30 -1.10 24.59
C LEU A 4 8.73 -0.46 23.27
N ILE A 5 10.02 -0.18 23.11
CA ILE A 5 10.59 0.34 21.86
C ILE A 5 10.45 -0.71 20.75
N PHE A 6 10.80 -1.97 21.04
CA PHE A 6 10.68 -3.06 20.08
C PHE A 6 9.23 -3.28 19.62
N LEU A 7 8.29 -3.29 20.57
CA LEU A 7 6.86 -3.38 20.27
C LEU A 7 6.38 -2.18 19.44
N GLY A 8 6.81 -0.97 19.78
CA GLY A 8 6.47 0.24 19.03
C GLY A 8 6.96 0.20 17.58
N VAL A 9 8.19 -0.25 17.36
CA VAL A 9 8.75 -0.42 16.01
C VAL A 9 7.97 -1.50 15.24
N ALA A 10 7.70 -2.65 15.86
CA ALA A 10 6.95 -3.73 15.21
C ALA A 10 5.54 -3.27 14.78
N VAL A 11 4.83 -2.54 15.64
CA VAL A 11 3.50 -1.99 15.33
C VAL A 11 3.59 -0.94 14.22
N ALA A 12 4.56 -0.03 14.27
CA ALA A 12 4.75 0.98 13.23
C ALA A 12 5.05 0.34 11.86
N THR A 13 5.93 -0.66 11.81
CA THR A 13 6.24 -1.41 10.60
C THR A 13 5.02 -2.15 10.06
N ALA A 14 4.23 -2.78 10.94
CA ALA A 14 3.00 -3.47 10.54
C ALA A 14 2.00 -2.51 9.89
N LEU A 15 1.72 -1.37 10.54
CA LEU A 15 0.80 -0.35 10.01
C LEU A 15 1.28 0.21 8.67
N PHE A 16 2.58 0.48 8.54
CA PHE A 16 3.18 0.97 7.31
C PHE A 16 3.06 -0.06 6.17
N SER A 17 3.30 -1.34 6.45
CA SER A 17 3.20 -2.41 5.46
C SER A 17 1.77 -2.59 4.93
N LEU A 18 0.76 -2.51 5.80
CA LEU A 18 -0.65 -2.60 5.41
C LEU A 18 -1.05 -1.46 4.47
N ASN A 19 -0.70 -0.22 4.83
CA ASN A 19 -0.95 0.94 3.98
C ASN A 19 -0.25 0.83 2.62
N THR A 20 0.98 0.32 2.60
CA THR A 20 1.75 0.11 1.36
C THR A 20 1.07 -0.91 0.44
N ILE A 21 0.56 -2.02 0.99
CA ILE A 21 -0.18 -3.03 0.23
C ILE A 21 -1.44 -2.42 -0.41
N ASP A 22 -2.19 -1.61 0.35
CA ASP A 22 -3.41 -0.99 -0.16
C ASP A 22 -3.11 0.06 -1.25
N GLN A 23 -2.04 0.84 -1.09
CA GLN A 23 -1.58 1.76 -2.13
C GLN A 23 -1.11 1.03 -3.39
N LEU A 24 -0.37 -0.06 -3.25
CA LEU A 24 0.04 -0.90 -4.39
C LEU A 24 -1.18 -1.46 -5.11
N LYS A 25 -2.16 -2.01 -4.37
CA LYS A 25 -3.42 -2.48 -4.96
C LYS A 25 -4.14 -1.37 -5.71
N ALA A 26 -4.19 -0.16 -5.15
CA ALA A 26 -4.81 0.99 -5.80
C ALA A 26 -4.05 1.43 -7.06
N SER A 27 -2.72 1.43 -7.02
CA SER A 27 -1.86 1.77 -8.15
C SER A 27 -1.90 0.73 -9.27
N LEU A 28 -2.13 -0.54 -8.93
CA LEU A 28 -2.28 -1.63 -9.89
C LEU A 28 -3.69 -1.73 -10.48
N LYS A 29 -4.65 -0.93 -10.00
CA LYS A 29 -5.96 -0.86 -10.64
C LYS A 29 -5.75 -0.35 -12.07
N PRO A 30 -6.13 -1.13 -13.10
CA PRO A 30 -5.94 -0.71 -14.47
C PRO A 30 -6.75 0.56 -14.70
N ILE A 31 -6.06 1.63 -15.09
CA ILE A 31 -6.72 2.83 -15.59
C ILE A 31 -7.43 2.41 -16.88
N PRO A 32 -8.75 2.59 -17.00
CA PRO A 32 -9.47 2.22 -18.21
C PRO A 32 -9.02 3.14 -19.34
N VAL A 33 -8.01 2.71 -20.10
CA VAL A 33 -7.62 3.36 -21.34
C VAL A 33 -8.76 3.07 -22.31
N ARG A 34 -9.61 4.07 -22.57
CA ARG A 34 -10.62 4.00 -23.60
C ARG A 34 -9.89 3.79 -24.92
N ALA A 35 -9.84 2.55 -25.42
CA ALA A 35 -9.32 2.28 -26.75
C ALA A 35 -10.14 3.16 -27.71
N LYS A 36 -9.48 4.19 -28.28
CA LYS A 36 -10.10 5.11 -29.23
C LYS A 36 -10.41 4.29 -30.47
N ASN A 37 -11.60 3.69 -30.52
CA ASN A 37 -12.11 2.97 -31.67
C ASN A 37 -12.29 3.99 -32.79
N ARG A 38 -11.26 4.13 -33.61
CA ARG A 38 -11.21 5.01 -34.77
C ARG A 38 -11.92 4.27 -35.91
N ARG A 39 -13.25 4.20 -35.83
CA ARG A 39 -14.08 4.08 -37.03
C ARG A 39 -14.38 5.47 -37.55
#